data_AF-A0A967GPN0-F1
#
_entry.id   AF-A0A967GPN0-F1
#
_cell.length_a   1.000
_cell.length_b   1.000
_cell.length_c   1.000
_cell.angle_alpha   90.00
_cell.angle_beta   90.00
_cell.angle_gamma   90.00
#
_symmetry.space_group_name_H-M   'P 1'
#
loop_
_entity.id
_entity.type
_entity.pdbx_description
1 polymer ?
#
loop_
_entity_poly.entity_id
_entity_poly.type
_entity_poly.pdbx_seq_one_letter_code
_entity_poly.pdbx_strand_id
1 'polypeptide(L)'
;MDSVLRYRTGICAALVLLITAALSVGATHTIKRGDTLYSLAKRYKTSVSRLMATNGIKDARKLKIGQRLTIPSGTSSRSRTSSTAKVSSYARVGRGKRVVIDPGHGGKDWGAYKGGLKESYLNMRVAQKLERILKGRGYAVTMTRRSDYFVSLSRRASIA
;
A
#
# COMPACT_ATOMS: atom_id res chain seq x y z
N MET A 1 -10.14 -39.67 -64.98
CA MET A 1 -9.52 -38.41 -64.52
C MET A 1 -10.68 -37.42 -64.51
N ASP A 2 -11.34 -37.09 -63.41
CA ASP A 2 -10.84 -36.83 -62.06
C ASP A 2 -11.91 -37.12 -60.99
N SER A 3 -11.64 -38.14 -60.17
CA SER A 3 -12.46 -38.49 -59.00
C SER A 3 -11.69 -38.13 -57.72
N VAL A 4 -11.36 -36.85 -57.52
CA VAL A 4 -10.66 -36.42 -56.29
C VAL A 4 -11.02 -34.98 -55.92
N LEU A 5 -12.26 -34.66 -55.52
CA LEU A 5 -12.50 -33.37 -54.83
C LEU A 5 -13.77 -33.26 -53.98
N ARG A 6 -14.20 -34.31 -53.25
CA ARG A 6 -15.33 -34.19 -52.32
C ARG A 6 -15.20 -35.04 -51.05
N TYR A 7 -14.13 -34.85 -50.25
CA TYR A 7 -14.12 -35.39 -48.88
C TYR A 7 -13.02 -34.81 -47.96
N ARG A 8 -12.91 -33.48 -47.75
CA ARG A 8 -11.91 -32.92 -46.80
C ARG A 8 -12.36 -31.69 -46.00
N THR A 9 -13.61 -31.62 -45.57
CA THR A 9 -14.09 -30.51 -44.71
C THR A 9 -14.84 -30.92 -43.45
N GLY A 10 -14.87 -32.22 -43.10
CA GLY A 10 -15.78 -32.73 -42.06
C GLY A 10 -15.19 -33.25 -40.73
N ILE A 11 -13.86 -33.35 -40.56
CA ILE A 11 -13.30 -34.08 -39.39
C ILE A 11 -12.35 -33.25 -38.51
N CYS A 12 -11.86 -32.09 -38.95
CA CYS A 12 -10.89 -31.32 -38.15
C CYS A 12 -11.51 -30.38 -37.08
N ALA A 13 -12.82 -30.18 -37.04
CA ALA A 13 -13.45 -29.23 -36.11
C ALA A 13 -13.88 -29.84 -34.77
N ALA A 14 -13.95 -31.17 -34.64
CA ALA A 14 -14.42 -31.83 -33.42
C ALA A 14 -13.30 -32.31 -32.48
N LEU A 15 -12.02 -32.17 -32.86
CA LEU A 15 -10.86 -32.58 -32.05
C LEU A 15 -10.08 -31.41 -31.43
N VAL A 16 -10.59 -30.18 -31.53
CA VAL A 16 -10.00 -28.96 -30.95
C VAL A 16 -10.83 -28.42 -29.77
N LEU A 17 -11.79 -29.21 -29.27
CA LEU A 17 -12.64 -28.87 -28.11
C LEU A 17 -12.32 -29.71 -26.87
N LEU A 18 -11.08 -30.18 -26.71
CA LEU A 18 -10.65 -30.95 -25.52
C LEU A 18 -9.34 -30.47 -24.87
N ILE A 19 -8.74 -29.36 -25.31
CA ILE A 19 -7.47 -28.85 -24.73
C ILE A 19 -7.52 -27.34 -24.44
N THR A 20 -8.55 -26.84 -23.75
CA THR A 20 -8.51 -25.50 -23.13
C THR A 20 -9.17 -25.44 -21.74
N ALA A 21 -9.20 -26.56 -21.00
CA ALA A 21 -9.17 -26.45 -19.55
C ALA A 21 -7.72 -26.14 -19.15
N ALA A 22 -7.32 -24.87 -19.28
CA ALA A 22 -6.07 -24.39 -18.70
C ALA A 22 -6.14 -24.66 -17.20
N LEU A 23 -5.51 -25.75 -16.77
CA LEU A 23 -5.18 -25.98 -15.37
C LEU A 23 -4.31 -24.80 -14.94
N SER A 24 -4.94 -23.76 -14.39
CA SER A 24 -4.26 -22.75 -13.61
C SER A 24 -3.74 -23.45 -12.36
N VAL A 25 -2.61 -24.15 -12.49
CA VAL A 25 -1.82 -24.62 -11.36
C VAL A 25 -1.38 -23.35 -10.63
N GLY A 26 -2.13 -22.97 -9.60
CA GLY A 26 -1.74 -21.86 -8.73
C GLY A 26 -0.36 -22.18 -8.17
N ALA A 27 0.59 -21.26 -8.34
CA ALA A 27 1.92 -21.46 -7.78
C ALA A 27 1.80 -21.69 -6.27
N THR A 28 2.43 -22.72 -5.71
CA THR A 28 2.45 -22.93 -4.25
C THR A 28 3.78 -22.48 -3.67
N HIS A 29 3.74 -21.83 -2.51
CA HIS A 29 4.93 -21.44 -1.75
C HIS A 29 4.95 -22.16 -0.39
N THR A 30 6.03 -22.86 -0.07
CA THR A 30 6.25 -23.41 1.26
C THR A 30 6.91 -22.36 2.14
N ILE A 31 6.27 -22.01 3.25
CA ILE A 31 6.74 -20.98 4.18
C ILE A 31 8.11 -21.37 4.74
N LYS A 32 9.07 -20.47 4.59
CA LYS A 32 10.44 -20.57 5.12
C LYS A 32 10.62 -19.58 6.28
N ARG A 33 11.71 -19.75 7.04
CA ARG A 33 12.09 -18.81 8.10
C ARG A 33 12.22 -17.39 7.51
N GLY A 34 11.54 -16.43 8.13
CA GLY A 34 11.52 -15.02 7.70
C GLY A 34 10.41 -14.66 6.70
N ASP A 35 9.62 -15.63 6.24
CA ASP A 35 8.44 -15.33 5.43
C ASP A 35 7.33 -14.74 6.29
N THR A 36 6.66 -13.72 5.74
CA THR A 36 5.45 -13.12 6.30
C THR A 36 4.43 -12.99 5.18
N LEU A 37 3.14 -12.94 5.49
CA LEU A 37 2.13 -12.68 4.45
C LEU A 37 2.42 -11.40 3.67
N TYR A 38 3.00 -10.39 4.32
CA TYR A 38 3.39 -9.14 3.68
C TYR A 38 4.54 -9.34 2.68
N SER A 39 5.63 -10.00 3.09
CA SER A 39 6.78 -10.24 2.19
C SER A 39 6.39 -11.14 1.03
N LEU A 40 5.54 -12.13 1.25
CA LEU A 40 5.01 -13.02 0.21
C LEU A 40 4.06 -12.29 -0.73
N ALA A 41 3.10 -11.51 -0.20
CA ALA A 41 2.19 -10.72 -1.04
C ALA A 41 2.96 -9.75 -1.95
N LYS A 42 3.99 -9.09 -1.40
CA LYS A 42 4.88 -8.23 -2.18
C LYS A 42 5.64 -9.00 -3.26
N ARG A 43 6.24 -10.14 -2.91
CA ARG A 43 6.99 -10.99 -3.84
C ARG A 43 6.12 -11.45 -5.02
N TYR A 44 4.91 -11.89 -4.73
CA TYR A 44 3.98 -12.44 -5.71
C TYR A 44 3.03 -11.40 -6.32
N LYS A 45 3.28 -10.10 -6.08
CA LYS A 45 2.48 -8.98 -6.61
C LYS A 45 0.96 -9.16 -6.37
N THR A 46 0.60 -9.70 -5.21
CA THR A 46 -0.78 -9.85 -4.75
C THR A 46 -1.01 -9.01 -3.48
N SER A 47 -2.22 -9.06 -2.91
CA SER A 47 -2.50 -8.43 -1.63
C SER A 47 -2.47 -9.45 -0.49
N VAL A 48 -2.13 -9.00 0.71
CA VAL A 48 -2.22 -9.83 1.92
C VAL A 48 -3.65 -10.37 2.09
N SER A 49 -4.66 -9.53 1.88
CA SER A 49 -6.07 -9.93 1.97
C SER A 49 -6.42 -11.05 0.98
N ARG A 50 -6.00 -10.93 -0.28
CA ARG A 50 -6.25 -11.98 -1.30
C ARG A 50 -5.49 -13.26 -0.97
N LEU A 51 -4.24 -13.14 -0.54
CA LEU A 51 -3.42 -14.28 -0.13
C LEU A 51 -4.03 -15.00 1.09
N MET A 52 -4.56 -14.26 2.06
CA MET A 52 -5.29 -14.82 3.21
C MET A 52 -6.58 -15.52 2.78
N ALA A 53 -7.38 -14.87 1.94
CA ALA A 53 -8.65 -15.40 1.45
C ALA A 53 -8.45 -16.70 0.65
N THR A 54 -7.46 -16.74 -0.24
CA THR A 54 -7.11 -17.94 -1.02
C THR A 54 -6.68 -19.12 -0.14
N ASN A 55 -6.15 -18.86 1.05
CA ASN A 55 -5.61 -19.89 1.94
C ASN A 55 -6.41 -20.09 3.24
N GLY A 56 -7.59 -19.46 3.35
CA GLY A 56 -8.42 -19.55 4.56
C GLY A 56 -7.76 -19.02 5.84
N ILE A 57 -6.75 -18.15 5.71
CA ILE A 57 -5.98 -17.66 6.86
C ILE A 57 -6.74 -16.50 7.49
N LYS A 58 -7.27 -16.71 8.71
CA LYS A 58 -7.94 -15.65 9.49
C LYS A 58 -6.95 -14.81 10.31
N ASP A 59 -5.84 -15.42 10.73
CA ASP A 59 -4.83 -14.78 11.57
C ASP A 59 -3.43 -14.99 10.97
N ALA A 60 -2.81 -13.88 10.57
CA ALA A 60 -1.48 -13.83 9.99
C ALA A 60 -0.38 -14.30 10.98
N ARG A 61 -0.63 -14.20 12.29
CA ARG A 61 0.35 -14.57 13.34
C ARG A 61 0.46 -16.09 13.52
N LYS A 62 -0.46 -16.86 12.95
CA LYS A 62 -0.50 -18.32 13.06
C LYS A 62 0.19 -19.05 11.91
N LEU A 63 0.89 -18.32 11.03
CA LEU A 63 1.68 -18.93 9.96
C LEU A 63 2.79 -19.82 10.52
N LYS A 64 2.90 -21.05 10.01
CA LYS A 64 3.93 -22.01 10.42
C LYS A 64 4.93 -22.25 9.31
N ILE A 65 6.21 -22.36 9.68
CA ILE A 65 7.26 -22.80 8.75
C ILE A 65 6.89 -24.21 8.24
N GLY A 66 7.08 -24.45 6.94
CA GLY A 66 6.69 -25.69 6.26
C GLY A 66 5.24 -25.71 5.77
N GLN A 67 4.40 -24.76 6.17
CA GLN A 67 3.04 -24.64 5.66
C GLN A 67 3.07 -24.30 4.16
N ARG A 68 2.26 -25.01 3.36
CA ARG A 68 2.06 -24.68 1.94
C ARG A 68 1.00 -23.61 1.78
N LEU A 69 1.32 -22.63 0.96
CA LEU A 69 0.47 -21.49 0.65
C LEU A 69 0.19 -21.46 -0.86
N THR A 70 -1.07 -21.54 -1.25
CA THR A 70 -1.52 -21.33 -2.62
C THR A 70 -1.41 -19.85 -2.97
N ILE A 71 -0.59 -19.52 -3.95
CA ILE A 71 -0.43 -18.16 -4.44
C ILE A 71 -1.52 -17.90 -5.49
N PRO A 72 -2.38 -16.89 -5.29
CA PRO A 72 -3.38 -16.54 -6.27
C PRO A 72 -2.71 -16.07 -7.57
N SER A 73 -2.93 -16.80 -8.67
CA SER A 73 -2.62 -16.38 -10.03
C SER A 73 -3.68 -15.38 -10.51
N GLY A 74 -3.24 -14.34 -11.21
CA GLY A 74 -4.10 -13.28 -11.73
C GLY A 74 -3.79 -11.92 -11.13
N THR A 75 -3.61 -10.92 -12.00
CA THR A 75 -3.49 -9.53 -11.59
C THR A 75 -4.71 -9.18 -10.74
N SER A 76 -4.46 -8.62 -9.55
CA SER A 76 -5.53 -8.02 -8.79
C SER A 76 -6.06 -6.84 -9.60
N SER A 77 -7.16 -7.07 -10.33
CA SER A 77 -8.00 -5.99 -10.84
C SER A 77 -8.50 -5.27 -9.61
N ARG A 78 -7.74 -4.26 -9.20
CA ARG A 78 -8.10 -3.37 -8.11
C ARG A 78 -9.39 -2.71 -8.56
N SER A 79 -10.51 -3.15 -8.00
CA SER A 79 -11.83 -2.56 -8.21
C SER A 79 -11.74 -1.12 -7.70
N ARG A 80 -11.31 -0.19 -8.57
CA ARG A 80 -11.12 1.24 -8.27
C ARG A 80 -12.44 1.98 -8.10
N THR A 81 -13.57 1.27 -8.21
CA THR A 81 -14.91 1.84 -8.27
C THR A 81 -15.41 2.42 -6.94
N SER A 82 -14.85 2.05 -5.79
CA SER A 82 -15.25 2.59 -4.48
C SER A 82 -14.27 3.63 -3.88
N SER A 83 -13.07 3.79 -4.45
CA SER A 83 -12.06 4.72 -3.93
C SER A 83 -12.32 6.17 -4.32
N THR A 84 -12.93 6.43 -5.48
CA THR A 84 -13.06 7.79 -6.03
C THR A 84 -14.04 8.65 -5.25
N ALA A 85 -15.18 8.08 -4.81
CA ALA A 85 -16.18 8.79 -4.01
C ALA A 85 -15.67 9.14 -2.60
N LYS A 86 -14.94 8.23 -1.94
CA LYS A 86 -14.37 8.46 -0.60
C LYS A 86 -13.20 9.44 -0.63
N VAL A 87 -12.39 9.42 -1.68
CA VAL A 87 -11.25 10.37 -1.83
C VAL A 87 -11.76 11.81 -2.02
N SER A 88 -12.89 12.01 -2.70
CA SER A 88 -13.51 13.34 -2.85
C SER A 88 -13.99 13.92 -1.51
N SER A 89 -14.64 13.12 -0.66
CA SER A 89 -15.09 13.60 0.66
C SER A 89 -13.93 13.90 1.62
N TYR A 90 -12.82 13.18 1.53
CA TYR A 90 -11.60 13.49 2.30
C TYR A 90 -10.76 14.65 1.72
N ALA A 91 -11.01 15.09 0.49
CA ALA A 91 -10.25 16.17 -0.15
C ALA A 91 -10.53 17.56 0.47
N ARG A 92 -11.66 17.72 1.17
CA ARG A 92 -12.04 18.99 1.82
C ARG A 92 -12.45 18.85 3.29
N VAL A 93 -12.12 17.72 3.91
CA VAL A 93 -12.44 17.40 5.31
C VAL A 93 -11.97 18.47 6.31
N GLY A 94 -10.96 19.26 5.95
CA GLY A 94 -10.38 20.29 6.79
C GLY A 94 -11.04 21.66 6.72
N ARG A 95 -12.01 21.90 5.82
CA ARG A 95 -12.65 23.22 5.69
C ARG A 95 -13.25 23.66 7.03
N GLY A 96 -12.92 24.88 7.46
CA GLY A 96 -13.35 25.45 8.74
C GLY A 96 -12.60 24.92 9.96
N LYS A 97 -11.64 23.99 9.80
CA LYS A 97 -10.84 23.44 10.90
C LYS A 97 -9.42 24.00 10.86
N ARG A 98 -8.91 24.35 12.04
CA ARG A 98 -7.53 24.76 12.26
C ARG A 98 -6.74 23.60 12.86
N VAL A 99 -5.49 23.44 12.41
CA VAL A 99 -4.51 22.54 13.03
C VAL A 99 -3.25 23.34 13.35
N VAL A 100 -2.77 23.21 14.58
CA VAL A 100 -1.47 23.74 15.00
C VAL A 100 -0.47 22.58 15.01
N ILE A 101 0.63 22.74 14.29
CA ILE A 101 1.72 21.76 14.23
C ILE A 101 2.89 22.31 15.04
N ASP A 102 3.34 21.56 16.02
CA ASP A 102 4.47 21.93 16.87
C ASP A 102 5.70 21.06 16.55
N PRO A 103 6.58 21.47 15.61
CA PRO A 103 7.87 20.80 15.44
C PRO A 103 8.75 21.05 16.68
N GLY A 104 8.90 20.02 17.51
CA GLY A 104 9.69 20.06 18.75
C GLY A 104 11.13 20.52 18.54
N HIS A 105 11.74 21.03 19.62
CA HIS A 105 13.13 21.55 19.65
C HIS A 105 13.38 22.70 18.65
N GLY A 106 14.64 23.00 18.37
CA GLY A 106 15.08 23.97 17.35
C GLY A 106 16.26 24.83 17.82
N GLY A 107 17.09 25.26 16.87
CA GLY A 107 18.21 26.16 17.13
C GLY A 107 19.23 25.54 18.09
N LYS A 108 19.35 26.09 19.30
CA LYS A 108 20.28 25.61 20.33
C LYS A 108 19.86 24.29 20.99
N ASP A 109 18.59 23.95 20.91
CA ASP A 109 18.05 22.68 21.40
C ASP A 109 17.88 21.76 20.19
N TRP A 110 18.71 20.73 20.08
CA TRP A 110 18.66 19.79 18.95
C TRP A 110 17.72 18.61 19.20
N GLY A 111 17.27 18.41 20.43
CA GLY A 111 16.67 17.16 20.87
C GLY A 111 17.66 15.99 20.83
N ALA A 112 17.14 14.79 20.61
CA ALA A 112 17.98 13.61 20.45
C ALA A 112 18.94 13.76 19.24
N TYR A 113 20.16 13.25 19.38
CA TYR A 113 21.18 13.27 18.34
C TYR A 113 21.83 11.90 18.19
N LYS A 114 21.84 11.35 16.97
CA LYS A 114 22.53 10.08 16.67
C LYS A 114 23.04 10.08 15.24
N GLY A 115 24.32 9.78 15.06
CA GLY A 115 24.93 9.58 13.75
C GLY A 115 24.79 10.78 12.80
N GLY A 116 24.94 12.01 13.31
CA GLY A 116 24.79 13.22 12.49
C GLY A 116 23.35 13.72 12.35
N LEU A 117 22.35 12.93 12.74
CA LEU A 117 20.95 13.30 12.61
C LEU A 117 20.44 13.97 13.90
N LYS A 118 19.99 15.22 13.78
CA LYS A 118 19.31 15.98 14.84
C LYS A 118 17.80 15.72 14.77
N GLU A 119 17.18 15.47 15.92
CA GLU A 119 15.73 15.33 16.03
C GLU A 119 15.01 16.61 15.55
N SER A 120 15.50 17.79 15.94
CA SER A 120 14.93 19.09 15.55
C SER A 120 14.80 19.25 14.03
N TYR A 121 15.75 18.71 13.26
CA TYR A 121 15.77 18.72 11.81
C TYR A 121 14.75 17.74 11.22
N LEU A 122 14.69 16.52 11.75
CA LEU A 122 13.69 15.53 11.32
C LEU A 122 12.27 16.02 11.60
N ASN A 123 12.02 16.53 12.80
CA ASN A 123 10.74 17.09 13.22
C ASN A 123 10.31 18.23 12.28
N MET A 124 11.23 19.14 11.93
CA MET A 124 10.95 20.23 10.98
C MET A 124 10.55 19.70 9.59
N ARG A 125 11.29 18.73 9.05
CA ARG A 125 10.98 18.15 7.72
C ARG A 125 9.64 17.43 7.69
N VAL A 126 9.31 16.69 8.76
CA VAL A 126 8.03 16.02 8.90
C VAL A 126 6.90 17.05 8.99
N ALA A 127 7.08 18.09 9.80
CA ALA A 127 6.08 19.16 9.97
C ALA A 127 5.80 19.92 8.67
N GLN A 128 6.83 20.29 7.90
CA GLN A 128 6.66 20.94 6.58
C GLN A 128 5.93 20.04 5.58
N LYS A 129 6.21 18.73 5.60
CA LYS A 129 5.49 17.75 4.77
C LYS A 129 4.03 17.64 5.21
N LEU A 130 3.77 17.55 6.51
CA LEU A 130 2.42 17.47 7.08
C LEU A 130 1.62 18.74 6.78
N GLU A 131 2.22 19.92 6.88
CA GLU A 131 1.58 21.19 6.55
C GLU A 131 1.05 21.18 5.12
N ARG A 132 1.87 20.80 4.12
CA ARG A 132 1.42 20.68 2.72
C ARG A 132 0.25 19.72 2.57
N ILE A 133 0.33 18.58 3.24
CA ILE A 133 -0.68 17.53 3.20
C ILE A 133 -2.02 18.01 3.81
N LEU A 134 -1.97 18.75 4.91
CA LEU A 134 -3.15 19.28 5.59
C LEU A 134 -3.75 20.48 4.86
N LYS A 135 -2.93 21.42 4.37
CA LYS A 135 -3.40 22.52 3.52
C LYS A 135 -4.08 22.00 2.25
N GLY A 136 -3.51 20.98 1.61
CA GLY A 136 -4.12 20.31 0.47
C GLY A 136 -5.47 19.63 0.77
N ARG A 137 -5.78 19.39 2.05
CA ARG A 137 -7.09 18.87 2.52
C ARG A 137 -8.03 19.96 3.05
N GLY A 138 -7.66 21.23 2.89
CA GLY A 138 -8.47 22.39 3.26
C GLY A 138 -8.36 22.84 4.72
N TYR A 139 -7.42 22.30 5.50
CA TYR A 139 -7.17 22.78 6.87
C TYR A 139 -6.45 24.13 6.86
N ALA A 140 -6.82 25.02 7.77
CA ALA A 140 -5.97 26.15 8.15
C ALA A 140 -4.84 25.63 9.06
N VAL A 141 -3.58 25.79 8.64
CA VAL A 141 -2.44 25.21 9.37
C VAL A 141 -1.53 26.31 9.91
N THR A 142 -1.26 26.27 11.21
CA THR A 142 -0.28 27.12 11.90
C THR A 142 0.88 26.24 12.38
N MET A 143 2.11 26.75 12.35
CA MET A 143 3.27 26.07 12.91
C MET A 143 3.89 26.93 14.00
N THR A 144 4.32 26.34 15.12
CA THR A 144 5.00 27.07 16.20
C THR A 144 6.36 27.62 15.78
N ARG A 145 7.05 26.92 14.86
CA ARG A 145 8.22 27.42 14.12
C ARG A 145 8.26 26.86 12.70
N ARG A 146 8.90 27.59 11.78
CA ARG A 146 9.04 27.23 10.35
C ARG A 146 10.47 26.97 9.88
N SER A 147 11.45 27.24 10.73
CA SER A 147 12.88 27.04 10.49
C SER A 147 13.58 26.57 11.78
N ASP A 148 14.88 26.36 11.71
CA ASP A 148 15.65 25.81 12.84
C ASP A 148 16.03 26.90 13.86
N TYR A 149 15.03 27.36 14.63
CA TYR A 149 15.23 28.21 15.79
C TYR A 149 14.47 27.68 17.01
N PHE A 150 14.95 28.04 18.19
CA PHE A 150 14.34 27.62 19.45
C PHE A 150 13.05 28.40 19.73
N VAL A 151 12.00 27.70 20.17
CA VAL A 151 10.77 28.28 20.72
C VAL A 151 10.54 27.69 22.10
N SER A 152 10.33 28.55 23.11
CA SER A 152 10.07 28.12 24.47
C SER A 152 8.74 27.36 24.57
N LEU A 153 8.64 26.45 25.55
CA LEU A 153 7.42 25.67 25.78
C LEU A 153 6.20 26.56 26.02
N SER A 154 6.33 27.62 26.82
CA SER A 154 5.25 28.58 27.06
C SER A 154 4.81 29.29 25.77
N ARG A 155 5.75 29.65 24.90
CA ARG A 155 5.41 30.26 23.60
C ARG A 155 4.73 29.25 22.66
N ARG A 156 5.14 27.98 22.66
CA ARG A 156 4.47 26.92 21.89
C ARG A 156 3.02 26.74 22.33
N ALA A 157 2.79 26.67 23.64
CA ALA A 157 1.46 26.56 24.22
C ALA A 157 0.57 27.76 23.85
N SER A 158 1.11 28.99 23.83
CA SER A 158 0.34 30.19 23.48
C SER A 158 -0.09 30.28 21.99
N ILE A 159 0.46 29.44 21.12
CA ILE A 159 0.15 29.42 19.66
C ILE A 159 -0.95 28.40 19.34
N ALA A 160 -1.16 27.41 20.22
CA ALA A 160 -2.16 26.35 20.08
C ALA A 160 -3.52 26.79 20.63
#